data_AF-A0A3B0VY58-F1
#
_entry.id   AF-A0A3B0VY58-F1
#
_cell.length_a   1.000
_cell.length_b   1.000
_cell.length_c   1.000
_cell.angle_alpha   90.00
_cell.angle_beta   90.00
_cell.angle_gamma   90.00
#
_symmetry.space_group_name_H-M   'P 1'
#
loop_
_entity.id
_entity.type
_entity.pdbx_description
1 polymer ?
#
loop_
_entity_poly.entity_id
_entity_poly.type
_entity_poly.pdbx_seq_one_letter_code
_entity_poly.pdbx_strand_id
1 'polypeptide(L)'
;MAKSIGIFVTSPQNMRHVVGVTKAALAKGAKVKVFFTWMGTHLTKCAEFPALCALDNVDVSICADSYKKVGYDVKDIPKGLAPEKMATQAQHGAILEDYDCYLTL
;
A
#
# COMPACT_ATOMS: atom_id res chain seq x y z
N MET A 1 -14.43 5.97 -16.85
CA MET A 1 -13.55 6.29 -15.70
C MET A 1 -12.88 5.02 -15.25
N ALA A 2 -11.61 5.07 -14.82
CA ALA A 2 -10.88 3.91 -14.29
C ALA A 2 -11.67 3.27 -13.13
N LYS A 3 -11.83 1.94 -13.16
CA LYS A 3 -12.56 1.19 -12.11
C LYS A 3 -11.62 0.71 -11.01
N SER A 4 -10.32 0.91 -11.19
CA SER A 4 -9.29 0.45 -10.28
C SER A 4 -8.05 1.33 -10.32
N ILE A 5 -7.38 1.47 -9.17
CA ILE A 5 -6.10 2.18 -9.05
C ILE A 5 -5.11 1.38 -8.20
N GLY A 6 -3.90 1.19 -8.73
CA GLY A 6 -2.76 0.67 -8.00
C GLY A 6 -1.80 1.80 -7.62
N ILE A 7 -1.48 1.90 -6.33
CA ILE A 7 -0.60 2.90 -5.76
C ILE A 7 0.68 2.21 -5.31
N PHE A 8 1.78 2.52 -5.98
CA PHE A 8 3.12 2.03 -5.67
C PHE A 8 3.86 3.06 -4.81
N VAL A 9 4.07 2.73 -3.53
CA VAL A 9 4.57 3.66 -2.53
C VAL A 9 6.03 3.36 -2.22
N THR A 10 6.92 4.27 -2.58
CA THR A 10 8.38 4.18 -2.45
C THR A 10 8.98 5.27 -1.56
N SER A 11 8.26 6.39 -1.37
CA SER A 11 8.70 7.53 -0.54
C SER A 11 8.16 7.46 0.89
N PRO A 12 8.96 7.80 1.92
CA PRO A 12 8.51 7.89 3.31
C PRO A 12 7.75 9.18 3.63
N GLN A 13 7.44 10.04 2.65
CA GLN A 13 6.93 11.40 2.91
C GLN A 13 5.44 11.58 2.56
N ASN A 14 4.84 10.61 1.86
CA ASN A 14 3.60 10.83 1.13
C ASN A 14 2.36 10.20 1.76
N MET A 15 2.35 9.90 3.07
CA MET A 15 1.22 9.22 3.73
C MET A 15 -0.11 9.96 3.56
N ARG A 16 -0.09 11.30 3.70
CA ARG A 16 -1.28 12.15 3.48
C ARG A 16 -1.85 11.95 2.07
N HIS A 17 -0.98 11.88 1.06
CA HIS A 17 -1.39 11.68 -0.33
C HIS A 17 -1.90 10.27 -0.58
N VAL A 18 -1.24 9.24 -0.03
CA VAL A 18 -1.70 7.85 -0.10
C VAL A 18 -3.13 7.73 0.44
N VAL A 19 -3.38 8.24 1.65
CA VAL A 19 -4.71 8.19 2.27
C VAL A 19 -5.73 9.03 1.48
N GLY A 20 -5.36 10.24 1.07
CA GLY A 20 -6.24 11.15 0.34
C GLY A 20 -6.69 10.60 -1.01
N VAL A 21 -5.75 10.08 -1.80
CA VAL A 21 -6.04 9.46 -3.11
C VAL A 21 -6.86 8.19 -2.93
N THR A 22 -6.52 7.34 -1.96
CA THR A 22 -7.27 6.12 -1.66
C THR A 22 -8.74 6.44 -1.36
N LYS A 23 -9.00 7.38 -0.44
CA LYS A 23 -10.36 7.80 -0.10
C LYS A 23 -11.11 8.40 -1.29
N ALA A 24 -10.45 9.22 -2.11
CA ALA A 24 -11.06 9.81 -3.30
C ALA A 24 -11.41 8.76 -4.37
N ALA A 25 -10.58 7.73 -4.53
CA ALA A 25 -10.85 6.62 -5.43
C ALA A 25 -12.03 5.75 -4.95
N LEU A 26 -12.07 5.42 -3.65
CA LEU A 26 -13.19 4.70 -3.04
C LEU A 26 -14.51 5.47 -3.16
N ALA A 27 -14.49 6.79 -2.96
CA ALA A 27 -15.68 7.65 -3.13
C ALA A 27 -16.23 7.63 -4.56
N LYS A 28 -15.40 7.27 -5.55
CA LYS A 28 -15.79 7.06 -6.95
C LYS A 28 -16.14 5.59 -7.27
N GLY A 29 -16.16 4.71 -6.27
CA GLY A 29 -16.47 3.30 -6.41
C GLY A 29 -15.34 2.45 -7.01
N ALA A 30 -14.10 2.96 -7.05
CA ALA A 30 -12.96 2.20 -7.57
C ALA A 30 -12.37 1.24 -6.52
N LYS A 31 -11.86 0.09 -6.95
CA LYS A 31 -10.99 -0.77 -6.11
C LYS A 31 -9.59 -0.17 -6.02
N VAL A 32 -8.96 -0.25 -4.85
CA VAL A 32 -7.63 0.32 -4.63
C VAL A 32 -6.66 -0.76 -4.18
N LYS A 33 -5.44 -0.75 -4.72
CA LYS A 33 -4.32 -1.51 -4.15
C LYS A 33 -3.21 -0.56 -3.77
N VAL A 34 -2.67 -0.71 -2.57
CA VAL A 34 -1.55 0.09 -2.07
C VAL A 34 -0.41 -0.84 -1.71
N PHE A 35 0.72 -0.70 -2.39
CA PHE A 35 1.89 -1.52 -2.15
C PHE A 35 3.05 -0.66 -1.65
N PHE A 36 3.46 -0.88 -0.41
CA PHE A 36 4.58 -0.18 0.22
C PHE A 36 5.88 -0.94 0.00
N THR A 37 6.90 -0.27 -0.51
CA THR A 37 8.23 -0.83 -0.75
C THR A 37 9.32 0.20 -0.48
N TRP A 38 10.58 -0.27 -0.45
CA TRP A 38 11.76 0.55 -0.19
C TRP A 38 11.57 1.42 1.07
N MET A 39 11.92 2.71 1.02
CA MET A 39 11.74 3.66 2.11
C MET A 39 10.27 3.96 2.41
N GLY A 40 9.35 3.74 1.47
CA GLY A 40 7.91 3.87 1.67
C GLY A 40 7.39 2.97 2.80
N THR A 41 8.08 1.87 3.09
CA THR A 41 7.75 0.99 4.22
C THR A 41 7.77 1.68 5.58
N HIS A 42 8.49 2.79 5.76
CA HIS A 42 8.43 3.60 6.99
C HIS A 42 7.04 4.16 7.27
N LEU A 43 6.22 4.40 6.24
CA LEU A 43 4.85 4.89 6.40
C LEU A 43 3.93 3.90 7.11
N THR A 44 4.33 2.63 7.18
CA THR A 44 3.60 1.60 7.93
C THR A 44 3.61 1.84 9.44
N LYS A 45 4.48 2.74 9.93
CA LYS A 45 4.56 3.16 11.32
C LYS A 45 3.79 4.47 11.61
N CYS A 46 3.17 5.09 10.60
CA CYS A 46 2.32 6.25 10.79
C CYS A 46 0.99 5.87 11.48
N ALA A 47 0.42 6.81 12.24
CA ALA A 47 -0.83 6.60 12.98
C ALA A 47 -2.03 6.33 12.06
N GLU A 48 -1.98 6.81 10.83
CA GLU A 48 -3.02 6.65 9.82
C GLU A 48 -2.99 5.29 9.12
N PHE A 49 -1.88 4.54 9.24
CA PHE A 49 -1.71 3.27 8.52
C PHE A 49 -2.74 2.20 8.90
N PRO A 50 -3.07 1.98 10.19
CA PRO A 50 -4.10 1.02 10.56
C PRO A 50 -5.48 1.42 10.00
N ALA A 51 -5.78 2.72 9.95
CA ALA A 51 -7.02 3.22 9.37
C ALA A 51 -7.08 3.01 7.85
N LEU A 52 -5.94 3.12 7.15
CA LEU A 52 -5.84 2.78 5.72
C LEU A 52 -6.12 1.29 5.49
N CYS A 53 -5.57 0.40 6.32
CA CYS A 53 -5.75 -1.04 6.20
C CYS A 53 -7.18 -1.50 6.52
N ALA A 54 -7.93 -0.72 7.31
CA ALA A 54 -9.31 -1.00 7.67
C ALA A 54 -10.33 -0.51 6.63
N LEU A 55 -9.90 0.16 5.55
CA LEU A 55 -10.81 0.61 4.50
C LEU A 55 -11.27 -0.58 3.64
N ASP A 56 -12.58 -0.70 3.46
CA ASP A 56 -13.15 -1.67 2.54
C ASP A 56 -12.71 -1.40 1.10
N ASN A 57 -12.57 -2.47 0.31
CA ASN A 57 -12.16 -2.42 -1.10
C ASN A 57 -10.76 -1.81 -1.33
N VAL A 58 -9.91 -1.83 -0.29
CA VAL A 58 -8.49 -1.49 -0.37
C VAL A 58 -7.63 -2.72 -0.04
N ASP A 59 -6.77 -3.11 -0.96
CA ASP A 59 -5.76 -4.15 -0.75
C ASP A 59 -4.41 -3.51 -0.39
N VAL A 60 -4.04 -3.55 0.89
CA VAL A 60 -2.75 -3.04 1.36
C VAL A 60 -1.75 -4.18 1.52
N SER A 61 -0.55 -4.02 0.97
CA SER A 61 0.55 -4.98 1.14
C SER A 61 1.91 -4.28 1.25
N ILE A 62 2.88 -4.99 1.81
CA ILE A 62 4.22 -4.48 2.11
C ILE A 62 5.25 -5.45 1.52
N CYS A 63 6.25 -4.93 0.84
CA CYS A 63 7.39 -5.71 0.37
C CYS A 63 8.23 -6.19 1.56
N ALA A 64 8.19 -7.50 1.86
CA ALA A 64 8.90 -8.10 2.99
C ALA A 64 10.41 -7.86 2.95
N ASP A 65 11.02 -7.98 1.77
CA ASP A 65 12.46 -7.72 1.60
C ASP A 65 12.83 -6.27 1.87
N SER A 66 11.98 -5.32 1.45
CA SER A 66 12.23 -3.91 1.74
C SER A 66 12.06 -3.61 3.22
N TYR A 67 11.03 -4.19 3.84
CA TYR A 67 10.75 -4.07 5.26
C TYR A 67 11.96 -4.51 6.11
N LYS A 68 12.52 -5.67 5.76
CA LYS A 68 13.73 -6.20 6.37
C LYS A 68 14.95 -5.30 6.13
N LYS A 69 15.14 -4.82 4.89
CA LYS A 69 16.29 -3.99 4.51
C LYS A 69 16.34 -2.64 5.22
N VAL A 70 15.18 -2.06 5.56
CA VAL A 70 15.12 -0.81 6.35
C VAL A 70 15.20 -1.04 7.86
N GLY A 71 15.45 -2.28 8.30
CA GLY A 71 15.74 -2.62 9.69
C GLY A 71 14.53 -3.10 10.51
N TYR A 72 13.39 -3.39 9.89
CA TYR A 72 12.23 -3.95 10.59
C TYR A 72 12.21 -5.49 10.54
N ASP A 73 11.58 -6.10 11.55
CA ASP A 73 11.33 -7.55 11.53
C ASP A 73 10.07 -7.85 10.71
N VAL A 74 10.19 -8.75 9.72
CA VAL A 74 9.06 -9.19 8.90
C VAL A 74 7.98 -9.91 9.72
N LYS A 75 8.33 -10.40 10.92
CA LYS A 75 7.37 -10.98 11.87
C LYS A 75 6.62 -9.93 12.70
N ASP A 76 7.12 -8.69 12.77
CA ASP A 76 6.43 -7.55 13.39
C ASP A 76 5.42 -6.96 12.39
N ILE A 77 4.28 -7.62 12.25
CA ILE A 77 3.23 -7.23 11.30
C ILE A 77 2.59 -5.92 11.75
N PRO A 78 2.57 -4.87 10.91
CA PRO A 78 1.88 -3.63 11.23
C PRO A 78 0.40 -3.83 11.57
N LYS A 79 -0.08 -3.08 12.56
CA LYS A 79 -1.47 -3.18 13.03
C LYS A 79 -2.46 -2.96 11.88
N GLY A 80 -3.45 -3.84 11.79
CA GLY A 80 -4.48 -3.82 10.74
C GLY A 80 -4.11 -4.61 9.49
N LEU A 81 -2.87 -5.11 9.40
CA LEU A 81 -2.43 -5.98 8.32
C LEU A 81 -2.43 -7.45 8.77
N ALA A 82 -2.72 -8.36 7.86
CA ALA A 82 -2.55 -9.79 8.08
C ALA A 82 -1.14 -10.24 7.66
N PRO A 83 -0.56 -11.30 8.26
CA PRO A 83 0.80 -11.76 7.92
C PRO A 83 1.02 -12.04 6.43
N GLU A 84 -0.01 -12.48 5.72
CA GLU A 84 0.04 -12.83 4.29
C GLU A 84 0.23 -11.59 3.39
N LYS A 85 0.03 -10.39 3.93
CA LYS A 85 0.23 -9.12 3.23
C LYS A 85 1.69 -8.64 3.28
N MET A 86 2.56 -9.37 3.97
CA MET A 86 4.01 -9.29 3.78
C MET A 86 4.37 -10.04 2.49
N ALA A 87 4.39 -9.30 1.39
CA ALA A 87 4.42 -9.85 0.04
C ALA A 87 5.77 -9.62 -0.65
N THR A 88 5.90 -10.15 -1.86
CA THR A 88 7.07 -9.97 -2.74
C THR A 88 6.84 -8.81 -3.72
N GLN A 89 7.88 -8.45 -4.48
CA GLN A 89 7.78 -7.47 -5.57
C GLN A 89 6.80 -7.85 -6.68
N ALA A 90 6.30 -9.10 -6.71
CA ALA A 90 5.25 -9.50 -7.64
C ALA A 90 3.99 -8.63 -7.51
N GLN A 91 3.73 -8.03 -6.34
CA GLN A 91 2.61 -7.10 -6.17
C GLN A 91 2.73 -5.84 -7.02
N HIS A 92 3.95 -5.38 -7.32
CA HIS A 92 4.16 -4.28 -8.27
C HIS A 92 3.78 -4.71 -9.69
N GLY A 93 4.17 -5.93 -10.11
CA GLY A 93 3.76 -6.50 -11.38
C GLY A 93 2.23 -6.60 -11.50
N ALA A 94 1.57 -7.15 -10.47
CA ALA A 94 0.11 -7.27 -10.42
C ALA A 94 -0.60 -5.90 -10.50
N ILE A 95 -0.01 -4.85 -9.91
CA ILE A 95 -0.54 -3.48 -10.07
C ILE A 95 -0.50 -3.05 -11.55
N LEU A 96 0.58 -3.33 -12.27
CA LEU A 96 0.73 -2.92 -13.67
C LEU A 96 -0.17 -3.74 -14.62
N GLU A 97 -0.41 -5.01 -14.30
CA GLU A 97 -1.19 -5.94 -15.12
C GLU A 97 -2.71 -5.84 -14.86
N ASP A 98 -3.13 -5.73 -13.60
CA ASP A 98 -4.53 -5.93 -13.20
C ASP A 98 -5.31 -4.64 -12.85
N TYR A 99 -4.65 -3.47 -12.87
CA TYR A 99 -5.26 -2.20 -12.51
C TYR A 99 -5.24 -1.20 -13.67
N ASP A 100 -6.36 -0.48 -13.83
CA ASP A 100 -6.58 0.45 -14.94
C ASP A 100 -5.72 1.72 -14.83
N CYS A 101 -5.31 2.07 -13.61
CA CYS A 101 -4.57 3.28 -13.31
C CYS A 101 -3.41 2.97 -12.36
N TYR A 102 -2.24 3.48 -12.69
CA TYR A 102 -1.01 3.36 -11.92
C TYR A 102 -0.61 4.73 -11.36
N LEU A 103 -0.35 4.79 -10.06
CA LEU A 103 0.19 5.96 -9.38
C LEU A 103 1.42 5.56 -8.57
N THR A 104 2.50 6.33 -8.70
CA THR A 104 3.69 6.20 -7.85
C THR A 104 3.75 7.35 -6.85
N LEU A 105 4.05 7.04 -5.58
CA LEU A 105 4.17 8.00 -4.49
C LEU A 105 5.41 7.76 -3.64
#